data_AF-A0A832T6R2-F1
#
_entry.id   AF-A0A832T6R2-F1
#
_cell.length_a   1.000
_cell.length_b   1.000
_cell.length_c   1.000
_cell.angle_alpha   90.00
_cell.angle_beta   90.00
_cell.angle_gamma   90.00
#
_symmetry.space_group_name_H-M   'P 1'
#
loop_
_entity.id
_entity.type
_entity.pdbx_description
1 polymer ?
#
loop_
_entity_poly.entity_id
_entity_poly.type
_entity_poly.pdbx_seq_one_letter_code
_entity_poly.pdbx_strand_id
1 'polypeptide(L)'
;MSTEWVTRHLDYDGEETWLIESHGPPDDPTPPCSPTCRHCYATQLPPDARRHLVIDELSMYPSELVNHPRLEDVVRRARELVESRENLPLKVITSGKFLTGRKLRILLRYVDQLDFHLLSTDPSERAKLTRESVREAARVLELVREAAREVDTVANVVAVPDYNLNSLPRILRNLDEWGLHKCVVIPVGVTRYNREGIRPPTPDEMRFLWEICRRMDRELDLDVVPCDSLVPLEEHLEGLDDLASRCAEALGGVDSRVGLVTGEMFGPVIEELCRATNEKLGREVLEPVIVENRYFGGNIGCAGLLTGEDVLHELEHRDLDVAIVPRISVELGSFIDGVTIFEVSLHAGCEIVVGPERLEDLPDVLVEITHSVTV
;
A
#
# COMPACT_ATOMS: atom_id res chain seq x y z
N MET A 1 29.52 17.43 12.73
CA MET A 1 28.28 18.21 12.56
C MET A 1 27.14 17.24 12.80
N SER A 2 26.34 17.47 13.84
CA SER A 2 25.21 16.61 14.20
C SER A 2 24.15 16.71 13.10
N THR A 3 23.77 15.58 12.51
CA THR A 3 22.52 15.48 11.76
C THR A 3 21.40 15.75 12.75
N GLU A 4 20.62 16.81 12.53
CA GLU A 4 19.51 17.17 13.40
C GLU A 4 18.30 16.36 12.92
N TRP A 5 17.87 15.40 13.73
CA TRP A 5 16.71 14.59 13.40
C TRP A 5 15.49 15.27 13.98
N VAL A 6 14.57 15.71 13.13
CA VAL A 6 13.32 16.33 13.55
C VAL A 6 12.24 15.27 13.51
N THR A 7 11.74 14.94 14.70
CA THR A 7 10.51 14.17 14.86
C THR A 7 9.34 15.14 14.70
N ARG A 8 8.54 14.99 13.65
CA ARG A 8 7.28 15.72 13.55
C ARG A 8 6.16 14.85 14.07
N HIS A 9 5.38 15.42 14.99
CA HIS A 9 4.07 14.90 15.33
C HIS A 9 3.13 15.27 14.18
N LEU A 10 2.51 14.30 13.55
CA LEU A 10 1.37 14.52 12.69
C LEU A 10 0.18 13.94 13.41
N ASP A 11 -0.62 14.82 14.02
CA ASP A 11 -1.94 14.45 14.54
C ASP A 11 -2.89 14.53 13.35
N TYR A 12 -3.22 13.38 12.78
CA TYR A 12 -4.19 13.31 11.71
C TYR A 12 -5.25 12.27 12.10
N ASP A 13 -6.44 12.77 12.44
CA ASP A 13 -7.65 11.94 12.63
C ASP A 13 -7.60 10.94 13.80
N GLY A 14 -6.81 11.24 14.85
CA GLY A 14 -6.77 10.43 16.07
C GLY A 14 -5.86 9.20 16.01
N GLU A 15 -5.13 8.99 14.91
CA GLU A 15 -4.02 8.03 14.82
C GLU A 15 -2.68 8.77 14.96
N GLU A 16 -1.83 8.27 15.85
CA GLU A 16 -0.56 8.91 16.19
C GLU A 16 0.54 8.56 15.17
N THR A 17 0.58 9.29 14.06
CA THR A 17 1.64 9.11 13.05
C THR A 17 2.88 9.95 13.37
N TRP A 18 4.04 9.29 13.40
CA TRP A 18 5.32 9.94 13.74
C TRP A 18 6.35 9.83 12.62
N LEU A 19 6.64 10.98 12.00
CA LEU A 19 7.65 11.13 10.94
C LEU A 19 9.03 11.36 11.56
N ILE A 20 10.02 10.50 11.24
CA ILE A 20 11.44 10.73 11.58
C ILE A 20 12.14 11.33 10.36
N GLU A 21 12.25 12.66 10.32
CA GLU A 21 13.03 13.35 9.28
C GLU A 21 14.49 13.49 9.72
N SER A 22 15.41 13.11 8.85
CA SER A 22 16.81 13.52 8.92
C SER A 22 16.93 14.91 8.30
N HIS A 23 17.11 15.97 9.09
CA HIS A 23 17.72 17.19 8.56
C HIS A 23 19.24 17.05 8.65
N GLY A 24 19.79 16.33 7.68
CA GLY A 24 21.18 16.50 7.29
C GLY A 24 21.37 17.82 6.53
N PRO A 25 22.61 18.33 6.42
CA PRO A 25 22.92 19.29 5.35
C PRO A 25 22.44 18.74 3.99
N PRO A 26 22.25 19.57 2.95
CA PRO A 26 21.74 19.16 1.62
C PRO A 26 22.47 17.99 0.93
N ASP A 27 23.53 17.48 1.55
CA ASP A 27 24.33 16.32 1.18
C ASP A 27 24.05 15.07 2.05
N ASP A 28 22.89 14.93 2.71
CA ASP A 28 22.49 13.70 3.41
C ASP A 28 22.53 12.52 2.41
N PRO A 29 23.49 11.57 2.55
CA PRO A 29 23.76 10.60 1.51
C PRO A 29 22.84 9.39 1.61
N THR A 30 21.64 9.52 2.20
CA THR A 30 20.63 8.46 2.12
C THR A 30 20.35 8.26 0.64
N PRO A 31 20.85 7.17 0.02
CA PRO A 31 20.73 7.04 -1.42
C PRO A 31 19.24 6.90 -1.70
N PRO A 32 18.69 7.60 -2.71
CA PRO A 32 17.35 7.27 -3.19
C PRO A 32 17.32 5.75 -3.44
N CYS A 33 16.21 5.07 -3.11
CA CYS A 33 16.07 3.63 -3.35
C CYS A 33 16.65 3.31 -4.71
N SER A 34 17.70 2.50 -4.73
CA SER A 34 18.27 1.99 -5.97
C SER A 34 17.32 0.88 -6.40
N PRO A 35 16.43 1.10 -7.38
CA PRO A 35 15.36 0.15 -7.70
C PRO A 35 15.98 -1.19 -8.07
N THR A 36 15.85 -2.14 -7.15
CA THR A 36 16.46 -3.47 -7.27
C THR A 36 15.58 -4.38 -8.12
N CYS A 37 14.27 -4.20 -8.06
CA CYS A 37 13.30 -5.01 -8.79
C CYS A 37 13.12 -4.48 -10.22
N ARG A 38 12.91 -5.37 -11.18
CA ARG A 38 12.57 -5.00 -12.56
C ARG A 38 11.16 -4.45 -12.67
N HIS A 39 10.22 -4.97 -11.88
CA HIS A 39 8.85 -4.45 -11.74
C HIS A 39 8.74 -3.31 -10.71
N CYS A 40 9.85 -2.67 -10.32
CA CYS A 40 9.81 -1.64 -9.29
C CYS A 40 8.89 -0.49 -9.72
N TYR A 41 7.82 -0.27 -8.96
CA TYR A 41 6.84 0.78 -9.26
C TYR A 41 7.49 2.17 -9.35
N ALA A 42 8.48 2.46 -8.50
CA ALA A 42 9.24 3.72 -8.55
C ALA A 42 9.99 3.96 -9.88
N THR A 43 10.28 2.91 -10.66
CA THR A 43 10.85 3.06 -12.02
C THR A 43 9.82 3.16 -13.13
N GLN A 44 8.57 2.87 -12.78
CA GLN A 44 7.39 2.95 -13.62
C GLN A 44 6.59 4.24 -13.37
N LEU A 45 7.12 5.14 -12.53
CA LEU A 45 6.57 6.47 -12.32
C LEU A 45 6.93 7.39 -13.51
N PRO A 46 6.02 8.27 -13.93
CA PRO A 46 6.32 9.31 -14.90
C PRO A 46 7.40 10.28 -14.41
N PRO A 47 8.04 11.03 -15.33
CA PRO A 47 9.08 12.01 -14.98
C PRO A 47 8.62 13.12 -14.03
N ASP A 48 7.33 13.46 -14.08
CA ASP A 48 6.65 14.52 -13.34
C ASP A 48 5.99 14.04 -12.05
N ALA A 49 5.86 12.72 -11.84
CA ALA A 49 5.39 12.18 -10.56
C ALA A 49 6.34 12.60 -9.44
N ARG A 50 5.76 13.20 -8.39
CA ARG A 50 6.53 13.60 -7.23
C ARG A 50 6.94 12.35 -6.46
N ARG A 51 8.23 12.24 -6.19
CA ARG A 51 8.77 11.23 -5.28
C ARG A 51 8.54 11.74 -3.86
N HIS A 52 7.30 11.64 -3.39
CA HIS A 52 7.06 11.86 -1.97
C HIS A 52 7.70 10.71 -1.19
N LEU A 53 8.39 11.10 -0.11
CA LEU A 53 9.00 10.21 0.85
C LEU A 53 8.02 10.11 2.01
N VAL A 54 7.11 9.15 1.92
CA VAL A 54 6.18 8.82 3.00
C VAL A 54 6.95 7.98 3.99
N ILE A 55 7.10 8.46 5.21
CA ILE A 55 7.39 7.58 6.34
C ILE A 55 6.10 7.54 7.13
N ASP A 56 5.27 6.56 6.80
CA ASP A 56 4.08 6.24 7.57
C ASP A 56 4.33 4.96 8.39
N GLU A 57 3.61 4.83 9.50
CA GLU A 57 3.89 4.21 10.80
C GLU A 57 4.75 2.93 10.87
N LEU A 58 4.94 2.16 9.80
CA LEU A 58 5.70 0.91 9.81
C LEU A 58 6.51 0.62 8.53
N SER A 59 6.62 1.56 7.58
CA SER A 59 7.28 1.32 6.28
C SER A 59 8.00 2.54 5.69
N MET A 60 9.30 2.43 5.45
CA MET A 60 10.06 3.41 4.66
C MET A 60 10.11 3.00 3.18
N TYR A 61 9.44 3.74 2.29
CA TYR A 61 9.72 3.73 0.85
C TYR A 61 9.81 5.17 0.33
N PRO A 62 10.77 5.51 -0.56
CA PRO A 62 11.70 4.66 -1.28
C PRO A 62 13.13 4.82 -0.73
N SER A 63 13.45 4.21 0.42
CA SER A 63 14.84 4.03 0.82
C SER A 63 15.07 2.62 1.32
N GLU A 64 15.99 1.90 0.68
CA GLU A 64 16.50 0.63 1.18
C GLU A 64 17.34 0.92 2.44
N LEU A 65 16.68 0.94 3.61
CA LEU A 65 17.26 1.32 4.89
C LEU A 65 18.54 0.54 5.18
N VAL A 66 18.58 -0.75 4.80
CA VAL A 66 19.73 -1.63 5.00
C VAL A 66 20.97 -1.11 4.27
N ASN A 67 20.83 -0.29 3.22
CA ASN A 67 21.94 0.34 2.52
C ASN A 67 22.51 1.59 3.25
N HIS A 68 21.85 2.09 4.29
CA HIS A 68 22.27 3.30 4.99
C HIS A 68 23.66 3.12 5.65
N PRO A 69 24.61 4.06 5.47
CA PRO A 69 25.98 3.92 5.95
C PRO A 69 26.09 3.90 7.48
N ARG A 70 25.11 4.49 8.18
CA ARG A 70 24.99 4.49 9.65
C ARG A 70 23.77 3.69 10.10
N LEU A 71 23.52 2.52 9.48
CA LEU A 71 22.35 1.68 9.78
C LEU A 71 22.13 1.50 11.30
N GLU A 72 23.19 1.16 12.04
CA GLU A 72 23.12 0.91 13.48
C GLU A 72 22.65 2.12 14.28
N ASP A 73 23.13 3.32 13.96
CA ASP A 73 22.69 4.55 14.63
C ASP A 73 21.21 4.82 14.38
N VAL A 74 20.74 4.58 13.15
CA VAL A 74 19.34 4.82 12.77
C VAL A 74 18.41 3.85 13.49
N VAL A 75 18.68 2.54 13.44
CA VAL A 75 17.77 1.57 14.07
C VAL A 75 17.83 1.63 15.59
N ARG A 76 18.98 1.94 16.19
CA ARG A 76 19.09 2.21 17.62
C ARG A 76 18.23 3.40 18.02
N ARG A 77 18.29 4.50 17.27
CA ARG A 77 17.51 5.70 17.57
C ARG A 77 16.02 5.47 17.39
N ALA A 78 15.62 4.73 16.35
CA ALA A 78 14.24 4.32 16.14
C ALA A 78 13.73 3.49 17.32
N ARG A 79 14.52 2.51 17.80
CA ARG A 79 14.15 1.71 18.98
C ARG A 79 13.96 2.57 20.24
N GLU A 80 14.90 3.47 20.53
CA GLU A 80 14.79 4.38 21.69
C GLU A 80 13.51 5.24 21.65
N LEU A 81 13.10 5.67 20.46
CA LEU A 81 11.88 6.47 20.29
C LEU A 81 10.63 5.62 20.55
N VAL A 82 10.56 4.42 19.98
CA VAL A 82 9.39 3.55 20.10
C VAL A 82 9.25 2.96 21.52
N GLU A 83 10.35 2.61 22.20
CA GLU A 83 10.32 2.17 23.60
C GLU A 83 9.80 3.25 24.54
N SER A 84 10.03 4.53 24.22
CA SER A 84 9.55 5.65 25.03
C SER A 84 8.05 5.91 24.89
N ARG A 85 7.37 5.23 23.95
CA ARG A 85 5.99 5.48 23.53
C ARG A 85 5.26 4.18 23.27
N GLU A 86 4.80 3.57 24.36
CA GLU A 86 3.91 2.39 24.34
C GLU A 86 4.52 1.08 23.85
N ASN A 87 5.84 1.04 23.61
CA ASN A 87 6.55 -0.18 23.24
C ASN A 87 5.98 -0.87 21.99
N LEU A 88 5.69 -0.06 20.96
CA LEU A 88 5.22 -0.56 19.66
C LEU A 88 6.29 -1.45 18.99
N PRO A 89 5.90 -2.40 18.11
CA PRO A 89 6.85 -3.22 17.39
C PRO A 89 7.61 -2.41 16.33
N LEU A 90 8.95 -2.48 16.33
CA LEU A 90 9.78 -1.86 15.29
C LEU A 90 10.00 -2.83 14.12
N LYS A 91 9.50 -2.46 12.95
CA LYS A 91 9.59 -3.27 11.72
C LYS A 91 10.56 -2.64 10.73
N VAL A 92 11.28 -3.47 9.97
CA VAL A 92 12.12 -3.01 8.86
C VAL A 92 11.82 -3.79 7.59
N ILE A 93 11.50 -3.05 6.52
CA ILE A 93 11.26 -3.60 5.20
C ILE A 93 12.52 -3.50 4.34
N THR A 94 12.87 -4.56 3.62
CA THR A 94 14.07 -4.61 2.78
C THR A 94 13.90 -5.56 1.60
N SER A 95 14.58 -5.27 0.48
CA SER A 95 14.74 -6.27 -0.59
C SER A 95 15.75 -7.34 -0.23
N GLY A 96 16.56 -7.12 0.81
CA GLY A 96 17.67 -7.98 1.21
C GLY A 96 18.95 -7.78 0.39
N LYS A 97 18.91 -7.08 -0.76
CA LYS A 97 20.06 -6.94 -1.67
C LYS A 97 21.35 -6.43 -0.98
N PHE A 98 21.21 -5.47 -0.06
CA PHE A 98 22.32 -4.86 0.65
C PHE A 98 22.56 -5.46 2.04
N LEU A 99 21.78 -6.49 2.39
CA LEU A 99 21.91 -7.19 3.65
C LEU A 99 23.19 -8.02 3.64
N THR A 100 23.87 -8.01 4.77
CA THR A 100 25.06 -8.82 5.05
C THR A 100 24.88 -9.43 6.43
N GLY A 101 25.59 -10.52 6.75
CA GLY A 101 25.51 -11.10 8.10
C GLY A 101 25.84 -10.10 9.22
N ARG A 102 26.71 -9.10 8.98
CA ARG A 102 26.96 -8.01 9.94
C ARG A 102 25.72 -7.13 10.13
N LYS A 103 25.06 -6.73 9.04
CA LYS A 103 23.86 -5.88 9.09
C LYS A 103 22.67 -6.63 9.66
N LEU A 104 22.50 -7.91 9.34
CA LEU A 104 21.47 -8.75 9.96
C LEU A 104 21.66 -8.80 11.48
N ARG A 105 22.88 -9.07 11.97
CA ARG A 105 23.18 -9.02 13.42
C ARG A 105 22.95 -7.65 14.06
N ILE A 106 23.04 -6.55 13.30
CA ILE A 106 22.67 -5.22 13.81
C ILE A 106 21.15 -5.16 13.94
N LEU A 107 20.41 -5.49 12.88
CA LEU A 107 18.94 -5.46 12.88
C LEU A 107 18.35 -6.32 13.99
N LEU A 108 18.82 -7.56 14.15
CA LEU A 108 18.35 -8.50 15.19
C LEU A 108 18.51 -7.99 16.63
N ARG A 109 19.32 -6.95 16.87
CA ARG A 109 19.42 -6.32 18.20
C ARG A 109 18.34 -5.29 18.48
N TYR A 110 17.70 -4.76 17.44
CA TYR A 110 16.89 -3.56 17.53
C TYR A 110 15.51 -3.71 16.91
N VAL A 111 15.22 -4.69 16.04
CA VAL A 111 13.92 -4.80 15.35
C VAL A 111 13.15 -6.00 15.86
N ASP A 112 11.82 -5.88 15.87
CA ASP A 112 10.90 -6.97 16.23
C ASP A 112 10.45 -7.77 15.01
N GLN A 113 10.51 -7.17 13.81
CA GLN A 113 10.10 -7.81 12.57
C GLN A 113 10.98 -7.40 11.37
N LEU A 114 11.22 -8.34 10.46
CA LEU A 114 11.83 -8.09 9.16
C LEU A 114 10.91 -8.50 8.01
N ASP A 115 10.65 -7.55 7.11
CA ASP A 115 9.79 -7.76 5.95
C ASP A 115 10.64 -7.80 4.69
N PHE A 116 10.67 -8.96 4.03
CA PHE A 116 11.45 -9.16 2.84
C PHE A 116 10.59 -9.04 1.59
N HIS A 117 10.91 -8.08 0.72
CA HIS A 117 10.44 -8.10 -0.67
C HIS A 117 11.19 -9.19 -1.44
N LEU A 118 10.73 -10.43 -1.28
CA LEU A 118 11.50 -11.64 -1.55
C LEU A 118 11.37 -12.10 -3.00
N LEU A 119 10.15 -12.03 -3.56
CA LEU A 119 9.77 -12.43 -4.91
C LEU A 119 9.88 -13.92 -5.22
N SER A 120 10.98 -14.59 -4.89
CA SER A 120 11.16 -16.02 -5.13
C SER A 120 12.16 -16.64 -4.16
N THR A 121 11.97 -17.93 -3.89
CA THR A 121 12.86 -18.78 -3.10
C THR A 121 13.86 -19.56 -3.97
N ASP A 122 13.80 -19.42 -5.30
CA ASP A 122 14.82 -19.93 -6.22
C ASP A 122 15.80 -18.79 -6.59
N PRO A 123 17.12 -18.95 -6.37
CA PRO A 123 18.10 -17.91 -6.68
C PRO A 123 18.10 -17.45 -8.13
N SER A 124 17.83 -18.36 -9.08
CA SER A 124 17.87 -18.06 -10.51
C SER A 124 16.63 -17.30 -10.95
N GLU A 125 15.46 -17.69 -10.46
CA GLU A 125 14.19 -17.01 -10.68
C GLU A 125 14.19 -15.62 -10.03
N ARG A 126 14.65 -15.52 -8.77
CA ARG A 126 14.83 -14.22 -8.10
C ARG A 126 15.73 -13.28 -8.90
N ALA A 127 16.92 -13.75 -9.32
CA ALA A 127 17.86 -12.95 -10.10
C ALA A 127 17.32 -12.52 -11.49
N LYS A 128 16.27 -13.15 -12.01
CA LYS A 128 15.57 -12.66 -13.21
C LYS A 128 14.66 -11.48 -12.88
N LEU A 129 14.03 -11.47 -11.71
CA LEU A 129 13.12 -10.42 -11.25
C LEU A 129 13.83 -9.24 -10.57
N THR A 130 15.07 -9.45 -10.11
CA THR A 130 15.92 -8.44 -9.49
C THR A 130 17.12 -8.10 -10.38
N ARG A 131 17.72 -6.95 -10.14
CA ARG A 131 19.01 -6.51 -10.72
C ARG A 131 20.14 -7.05 -9.84
N GLU A 132 20.17 -8.37 -9.66
CA GLU A 132 21.13 -9.14 -8.86
C GLU A 132 21.73 -10.27 -9.72
N SER A 133 22.94 -10.73 -9.40
CA SER A 133 23.44 -12.01 -9.89
C SER A 133 22.82 -13.18 -9.11
N VAL A 134 22.81 -14.38 -9.70
CA VAL A 134 22.32 -15.61 -9.03
C VAL A 134 23.04 -15.86 -7.70
N ARG A 135 24.34 -15.54 -7.62
CA ARG A 135 25.13 -15.67 -6.39
C ARG A 135 24.68 -14.69 -5.30
N GLU A 136 24.36 -13.45 -5.68
CA GLU A 136 23.83 -12.46 -4.74
C GLU A 136 22.44 -12.87 -4.25
N ALA A 137 21.55 -13.28 -5.16
CA ALA A 137 20.22 -13.79 -4.82
C ALA A 137 20.31 -14.97 -3.84
N ALA A 138 21.17 -15.96 -4.10
CA ALA A 138 21.39 -17.09 -3.19
C ALA A 138 21.80 -16.66 -1.79
N ARG A 139 22.73 -15.70 -1.68
CA ARG A 139 23.17 -15.15 -0.40
C ARG A 139 22.02 -14.45 0.35
N VAL A 140 21.18 -13.69 -0.37
CA VAL A 140 20.01 -13.05 0.26
C VAL A 140 19.08 -14.11 0.84
N LEU A 141 18.78 -15.18 0.09
CA LEU A 141 17.92 -16.26 0.57
C LEU A 141 18.51 -16.99 1.79
N GLU A 142 19.83 -17.17 1.85
CA GLU A 142 20.49 -17.70 3.06
C GLU A 142 20.28 -16.79 4.28
N LEU A 143 20.41 -15.47 4.12
CA LEU A 143 20.22 -14.51 5.20
C LEU A 143 18.75 -14.40 5.64
N VAL A 144 17.80 -14.56 4.73
CA VAL A 144 16.36 -14.63 5.06
C VAL A 144 16.07 -15.85 5.93
N ARG A 145 16.68 -17.00 5.61
CA ARG A 145 16.57 -18.22 6.43
C ARG A 145 17.24 -18.09 7.80
N GLU A 146 18.29 -17.28 7.91
CA GLU A 146 18.91 -16.96 9.19
C GLU A 146 17.98 -16.04 10.00
N ALA A 147 17.43 -15.00 9.39
CA ALA A 147 16.50 -14.06 10.02
C ALA A 147 15.24 -14.75 10.55
N ALA A 148 14.58 -15.60 9.75
CA ALA A 148 13.34 -16.28 10.13
C ALA A 148 13.47 -17.21 11.36
N ARG A 149 14.69 -17.55 11.78
CA ARG A 149 14.93 -18.33 13.01
C ARG A 149 15.08 -17.49 14.27
N GLU A 150 15.29 -16.19 14.11
CA GLU A 150 15.72 -15.28 15.18
C GLU A 150 14.75 -14.12 15.41
N VAL A 151 13.97 -13.73 14.39
CA VAL A 151 13.01 -12.62 14.44
C VAL A 151 11.79 -12.90 13.56
N ASP A 152 10.64 -12.33 13.93
CA ASP A 152 9.43 -12.45 13.12
C ASP A 152 9.71 -11.93 11.70
N THR A 153 9.38 -12.77 10.72
CA THR A 153 9.75 -12.49 9.34
C THR A 153 8.52 -12.60 8.43
N VAL A 154 8.28 -11.55 7.64
CA VAL A 154 7.25 -11.51 6.58
C VAL A 154 7.92 -11.60 5.22
N ALA A 155 7.31 -12.33 4.29
CA ALA A 155 7.66 -12.24 2.88
C ALA A 155 6.60 -11.47 2.09
N ASN A 156 7.03 -10.55 1.25
CA ASN A 156 6.22 -9.93 0.21
C ASN A 156 6.60 -10.57 -1.14
N VAL A 157 5.65 -11.25 -1.76
CA VAL A 157 5.82 -11.93 -3.05
C VAL A 157 4.95 -11.24 -4.08
N VAL A 158 5.59 -10.43 -4.93
CA VAL A 158 4.92 -9.93 -6.14
C VAL A 158 4.91 -11.04 -7.19
N ALA A 159 3.73 -11.55 -7.51
CA ALA A 159 3.48 -12.54 -8.55
C ALA A 159 3.54 -11.88 -9.93
N VAL A 160 4.55 -12.26 -10.70
CA VAL A 160 4.85 -11.74 -12.03
C VAL A 160 4.63 -12.87 -13.05
N PRO A 161 3.72 -12.70 -14.03
CA PRO A 161 3.49 -13.68 -15.08
C PRO A 161 4.76 -13.99 -15.87
N ASP A 162 4.91 -15.22 -16.34
CA ASP A 162 6.09 -15.71 -17.06
C ASP A 162 7.40 -15.79 -16.24
N TYR A 163 7.37 -15.39 -14.96
CA TYR A 163 8.48 -15.53 -14.02
C TYR A 163 8.12 -16.45 -12.85
N ASN A 164 7.60 -15.89 -11.75
CA ASN A 164 7.39 -16.61 -10.49
C ASN A 164 5.92 -16.97 -10.22
N LEU A 165 4.97 -16.56 -11.07
CA LEU A 165 3.55 -16.86 -10.86
C LEU A 165 3.28 -18.37 -10.73
N ASN A 166 3.80 -19.16 -11.68
CA ASN A 166 3.62 -20.61 -11.67
C ASN A 166 4.42 -21.32 -10.58
N SER A 167 5.46 -20.69 -10.05
CA SER A 167 6.27 -21.23 -8.96
C SER A 167 5.75 -20.86 -7.57
N LEU A 168 4.72 -20.01 -7.46
CA LEU A 168 4.16 -19.57 -6.19
C LEU A 168 3.86 -20.72 -5.20
N PRO A 169 3.26 -21.86 -5.60
CA PRO A 169 3.07 -23.00 -4.68
C PRO A 169 4.37 -23.53 -4.08
N ARG A 170 5.46 -23.54 -4.87
CA ARG A 170 6.79 -23.95 -4.40
C ARG A 170 7.39 -22.87 -3.49
N ILE A 171 7.20 -21.60 -3.82
CA ILE A 171 7.67 -20.47 -3.01
C ILE A 171 7.07 -20.55 -1.61
N LEU A 172 5.74 -20.61 -1.50
CA LEU A 172 5.02 -20.63 -0.22
C LEU A 172 5.45 -21.80 0.67
N ARG A 173 5.56 -23.02 0.13
CA ARG A 173 6.08 -24.18 0.88
C ARG A 173 7.50 -23.99 1.40
N ASN A 174 8.38 -23.38 0.60
CA ASN A 174 9.73 -23.09 1.08
C ASN A 174 9.72 -22.07 2.22
N LEU A 175 8.84 -21.06 2.17
CA LEU A 175 8.75 -20.05 3.22
C LEU A 175 8.25 -20.65 4.53
N ASP A 176 7.24 -21.50 4.44
CA ASP A 176 6.74 -22.31 5.55
C ASP A 176 7.87 -23.20 6.14
N GLU A 177 8.59 -23.94 5.30
CA GLU A 177 9.75 -24.74 5.71
C GLU A 177 10.89 -23.91 6.34
N TRP A 178 10.99 -22.62 5.99
CA TRP A 178 12.00 -21.71 6.55
C TRP A 178 11.57 -21.09 7.87
N GLY A 179 10.31 -21.27 8.28
CA GLY A 179 9.74 -20.75 9.52
C GLY A 179 9.30 -19.29 9.43
N LEU A 180 8.97 -18.78 8.24
CA LEU A 180 8.38 -17.44 8.13
C LEU A 180 6.95 -17.47 8.68
N HIS A 181 6.54 -16.38 9.33
CA HIS A 181 5.22 -16.33 9.97
C HIS A 181 4.10 -15.97 8.97
N LYS A 182 4.41 -15.11 7.98
CA LYS A 182 3.43 -14.56 7.05
C LYS A 182 4.02 -14.34 5.67
N CYS A 183 3.20 -14.54 4.63
CA CYS A 183 3.51 -14.17 3.26
C CYS A 183 2.36 -13.38 2.65
N VAL A 184 2.63 -12.14 2.21
CA VAL A 184 1.71 -11.34 1.43
C VAL A 184 1.95 -11.58 -0.05
N VAL A 185 0.90 -11.97 -0.78
CA VAL A 185 0.96 -12.23 -2.23
C VAL A 185 0.26 -11.11 -2.98
N ILE A 186 0.98 -10.50 -3.91
CA ILE A 186 0.56 -9.29 -4.62
C ILE A 186 0.71 -9.53 -6.13
N PRO A 187 -0.30 -9.34 -6.98
CA PRO A 187 -0.13 -9.40 -8.42
C PRO A 187 0.69 -8.21 -8.90
N VAL A 188 1.50 -8.39 -9.95
CA VAL A 188 2.31 -7.28 -10.47
C VAL A 188 1.42 -6.18 -11.07
N GLY A 189 1.57 -4.96 -10.55
CA GLY A 189 1.07 -3.76 -11.18
C GLY A 189 2.05 -3.25 -12.24
N VAL A 190 1.56 -2.93 -13.43
CA VAL A 190 2.37 -2.36 -14.52
C VAL A 190 1.75 -1.09 -15.07
N THR A 191 2.58 -0.08 -15.27
CA THR A 191 2.16 1.20 -15.88
C THR A 191 2.56 1.25 -17.35
N ARG A 192 2.03 2.20 -18.10
CA ARG A 192 2.46 2.53 -19.47
C ARG A 192 3.94 2.94 -19.56
N TYR A 193 4.58 3.30 -18.44
CA TYR A 193 5.99 3.67 -18.37
C TYR A 193 6.92 2.49 -18.13
N ASN A 194 6.38 1.28 -17.95
CA ASN A 194 7.17 0.06 -17.82
C ASN A 194 8.10 -0.15 -19.03
N ARG A 195 9.39 -0.41 -18.77
CA ARG A 195 10.41 -0.63 -19.80
C ARG A 195 10.99 -2.04 -19.81
N GLU A 196 10.57 -2.90 -18.88
CA GLU A 196 11.17 -4.22 -18.67
C GLU A 196 10.37 -5.35 -19.36
N GLY A 197 9.35 -5.00 -20.16
CA GLY A 197 8.54 -5.96 -20.91
C GLY A 197 7.64 -6.84 -20.05
N ILE A 198 7.43 -6.46 -18.78
CA ILE A 198 6.53 -7.17 -17.85
C ILE A 198 5.07 -6.84 -18.22
N ARG A 199 4.24 -7.87 -18.32
CA ARG A 199 2.81 -7.73 -18.59
C ARG A 199 1.99 -7.88 -17.30
N PRO A 200 0.76 -7.34 -17.24
CA PRO A 200 -0.12 -7.62 -16.12
C PRO A 200 -0.59 -9.10 -16.16
N PRO A 201 -1.02 -9.67 -15.02
CA PRO A 201 -1.68 -10.97 -15.01
C PRO A 201 -3.00 -10.95 -15.78
N THR A 202 -3.36 -12.07 -16.39
CA THR A 202 -4.69 -12.27 -16.99
C THR A 202 -5.75 -12.54 -15.90
N PRO A 203 -7.05 -12.42 -16.19
CA PRO A 203 -8.10 -12.80 -15.25
C PRO A 203 -8.02 -14.26 -14.76
N ASP A 204 -7.58 -15.19 -15.62
CA ASP A 204 -7.35 -16.59 -15.22
C ASP A 204 -6.15 -16.71 -14.27
N GLU A 205 -5.08 -15.96 -14.51
CA GLU A 205 -3.91 -15.90 -13.64
C GLU A 205 -4.25 -15.27 -12.28
N MET A 206 -5.11 -14.24 -12.25
CA MET A 206 -5.62 -13.63 -11.00
C MET A 206 -6.45 -14.63 -10.19
N ARG A 207 -7.38 -15.36 -10.84
CA ARG A 207 -8.15 -16.44 -10.20
C ARG A 207 -7.24 -17.54 -9.66
N PHE A 208 -6.25 -17.95 -10.45
CA PHE A 208 -5.27 -18.94 -10.00
C PHE A 208 -4.52 -18.46 -8.75
N LEU A 209 -4.03 -17.21 -8.74
CA LEU A 209 -3.35 -16.65 -7.58
C LEU A 209 -4.23 -16.68 -6.33
N TRP A 210 -5.48 -16.25 -6.45
CA TRP A 210 -6.47 -16.32 -5.37
C TRP A 210 -6.63 -17.74 -4.82
N GLU A 211 -6.93 -18.70 -5.70
CA GLU A 211 -7.16 -20.10 -5.33
C GLU A 211 -5.92 -20.72 -4.66
N ILE A 212 -4.72 -20.40 -5.16
CA ILE A 212 -3.46 -20.85 -4.56
C ILE A 212 -3.27 -20.27 -3.17
N CYS A 213 -3.47 -18.97 -2.98
CA CYS A 213 -3.34 -18.33 -1.67
C CYS A 213 -4.28 -19.00 -0.66
N ARG A 214 -5.57 -19.12 -0.98
CA ARG A 214 -6.57 -19.74 -0.11
C ARG A 214 -6.29 -21.20 0.20
N ARG A 215 -5.82 -21.97 -0.78
CA ARG A 215 -5.45 -23.36 -0.54
C ARG A 215 -4.24 -23.46 0.38
N MET A 216 -3.19 -22.69 0.12
CA MET A 216 -1.93 -22.76 0.87
C MET A 216 -2.10 -22.26 2.30
N ASP A 217 -2.87 -21.20 2.50
CA ASP A 217 -3.27 -20.67 3.82
C ASP A 217 -3.95 -21.73 4.73
N ARG A 218 -4.63 -22.71 4.12
CA ARG A 218 -5.24 -23.83 4.85
C ARG A 218 -4.32 -25.04 5.04
N GLU A 219 -3.31 -25.17 4.18
CA GLU A 219 -2.42 -26.35 4.13
C GLU A 219 -1.10 -26.15 4.89
N LEU A 220 -0.69 -24.90 5.12
CA LEU A 220 0.59 -24.51 5.70
C LEU A 220 0.40 -23.86 7.08
N ASP A 221 1.46 -23.81 7.89
CA ASP A 221 1.49 -23.03 9.13
C ASP A 221 1.79 -21.55 8.86
N LEU A 222 2.30 -21.23 7.67
CA LEU A 222 2.47 -19.88 7.13
C LEU A 222 1.13 -19.19 6.87
N ASP A 223 0.94 -17.99 7.44
CA ASP A 223 -0.21 -17.11 7.14
C ASP A 223 -0.08 -16.55 5.71
N VAL A 224 -0.90 -17.05 4.77
CA VAL A 224 -0.82 -16.65 3.36
C VAL A 224 -1.92 -15.64 3.05
N VAL A 225 -1.52 -14.38 2.96
CA VAL A 225 -2.44 -13.26 2.76
C VAL A 225 -2.41 -12.78 1.31
N PRO A 226 -3.47 -13.05 0.52
CA PRO A 226 -3.64 -12.37 -0.76
C PRO A 226 -3.93 -10.88 -0.52
N CYS A 227 -3.34 -9.99 -1.30
CA CYS A 227 -3.78 -8.59 -1.27
C CYS A 227 -5.20 -8.44 -1.85
N ASP A 228 -5.88 -7.35 -1.51
CA ASP A 228 -7.30 -7.13 -1.84
C ASP A 228 -7.62 -7.23 -3.33
N SER A 229 -6.65 -6.91 -4.20
CA SER A 229 -6.80 -7.04 -5.66
C SER A 229 -6.97 -8.48 -6.16
N LEU A 230 -6.64 -9.48 -5.34
CA LEU A 230 -6.83 -10.89 -5.64
C LEU A 230 -8.14 -11.44 -5.10
N VAL A 231 -8.78 -10.74 -4.16
CA VAL A 231 -10.03 -11.19 -3.54
C VAL A 231 -11.15 -11.05 -4.57
N PRO A 232 -11.91 -12.11 -4.88
CA PRO A 232 -13.04 -12.06 -5.80
C PRO A 232 -14.08 -11.05 -5.35
N LEU A 233 -14.76 -10.43 -6.32
CA LEU A 233 -15.78 -9.41 -6.05
C LEU A 233 -16.85 -9.93 -5.09
N GLU A 234 -17.28 -11.18 -5.24
CA GLU A 234 -18.33 -11.77 -4.42
C GLU A 234 -17.98 -11.81 -2.93
N GLU A 235 -16.70 -11.96 -2.59
CA GLU A 235 -16.25 -11.95 -1.19
C GLU A 235 -16.25 -10.53 -0.60
N HIS A 236 -15.99 -9.51 -1.42
CA HIS A 236 -16.11 -8.10 -0.99
C HIS A 236 -17.56 -7.65 -0.77
N LEU A 237 -18.52 -8.35 -1.37
CA LEU A 237 -19.95 -8.04 -1.23
C LEU A 237 -20.55 -8.66 0.05
N GLU A 238 -19.86 -9.58 0.72
CA GLU A 238 -20.34 -10.15 1.98
C GLU A 238 -20.40 -9.08 3.09
N GLY A 239 -21.55 -8.96 3.76
CA GLY A 239 -21.76 -7.96 4.83
C GLY A 239 -22.09 -6.54 4.35
N LEU A 240 -22.10 -6.31 3.03
CA LEU A 240 -22.29 -4.97 2.47
C LEU A 240 -23.70 -4.39 2.71
N ASP A 241 -24.73 -5.23 2.88
CA ASP A 241 -26.09 -4.77 3.24
C ASP A 241 -26.16 -4.17 4.65
N ASP A 242 -25.37 -4.70 5.60
CA ASP A 242 -25.26 -4.15 6.96
C ASP A 242 -24.56 -2.79 6.92
N LEU A 243 -23.43 -2.71 6.21
CA LEU A 243 -22.72 -1.46 5.98
C LEU A 243 -23.61 -0.41 5.30
N ALA A 244 -24.37 -0.82 4.28
CA ALA A 244 -25.30 0.06 3.59
C ALA A 244 -26.40 0.61 4.52
N SER A 245 -26.84 -0.20 5.49
CA SER A 245 -27.82 0.21 6.51
C SER A 245 -27.22 1.25 7.46
N ARG A 246 -26.00 1.03 7.94
CA ARG A 246 -25.27 2.00 8.78
C ARG A 246 -25.00 3.32 8.04
N CYS A 247 -24.64 3.26 6.76
CA CYS A 247 -24.47 4.47 5.93
C CYS A 247 -25.79 5.22 5.74
N ALA A 248 -26.91 4.52 5.54
CA ALA A 248 -28.23 5.13 5.42
C ALA A 248 -28.65 5.82 6.73
N GLU A 249 -28.36 5.22 7.89
CA GLU A 249 -28.59 5.85 9.19
C GLU A 249 -27.77 7.13 9.37
N ALA A 250 -26.47 7.10 9.01
CA ALA A 250 -25.60 8.26 9.04
C ALA A 250 -26.10 9.42 8.15
N LEU A 251 -26.66 9.08 6.98
CA LEU A 251 -27.16 10.05 5.99
C LEU A 251 -28.63 10.45 6.17
N GLY A 252 -29.32 9.95 7.19
CA GLY A 252 -30.77 10.10 7.37
C GLY A 252 -31.29 11.55 7.44
N GLY A 253 -30.42 12.54 7.65
CA GLY A 253 -30.75 13.97 7.70
C GLY A 253 -30.08 14.85 6.64
N VAL A 254 -29.38 14.27 5.66
CA VAL A 254 -28.50 14.99 4.72
C VAL A 254 -29.17 15.18 3.36
N ASP A 255 -29.17 16.40 2.83
CA ASP A 255 -29.63 16.66 1.46
C ASP A 255 -28.46 16.79 0.46
N SER A 256 -27.22 16.77 0.94
CA SER A 256 -26.01 16.86 0.14
C SER A 256 -25.78 15.62 -0.73
N ARG A 257 -25.37 15.83 -1.97
CA ARG A 257 -24.91 14.77 -2.88
C ARG A 257 -23.46 14.44 -2.60
N VAL A 258 -23.22 13.18 -2.22
CA VAL A 258 -21.91 12.70 -1.79
C VAL A 258 -21.37 11.68 -2.79
N GLY A 259 -20.24 11.99 -3.42
CA GLY A 259 -19.52 11.07 -4.29
C GLY A 259 -18.58 10.17 -3.50
N LEU A 260 -18.65 8.86 -3.71
CA LEU A 260 -17.63 7.92 -3.21
C LEU A 260 -16.64 7.63 -4.32
N VAL A 261 -15.43 8.18 -4.22
CA VAL A 261 -14.37 8.04 -5.21
C VAL A 261 -13.62 6.75 -4.97
N THR A 262 -13.37 5.98 -6.02
CA THR A 262 -12.53 4.78 -5.96
C THR A 262 -11.89 4.50 -7.32
N GLY A 263 -10.92 3.59 -7.37
CA GLY A 263 -10.39 3.07 -8.63
C GLY A 263 -11.27 1.95 -9.21
N GLU A 264 -11.10 1.66 -10.50
CA GLU A 264 -11.88 0.66 -11.26
C GLU A 264 -12.00 -0.71 -10.58
N MET A 265 -10.97 -1.14 -9.83
CA MET A 265 -10.93 -2.45 -9.19
C MET A 265 -12.00 -2.63 -8.12
N PHE A 266 -12.25 -1.59 -7.32
CA PHE A 266 -13.25 -1.62 -6.25
C PHE A 266 -14.58 -0.98 -6.68
N GLY A 267 -14.68 -0.55 -7.94
CA GLY A 267 -15.85 0.13 -8.48
C GLY A 267 -17.15 -0.64 -8.28
N PRO A 268 -17.23 -1.94 -8.61
CA PRO A 268 -18.46 -2.70 -8.42
C PRO A 268 -18.91 -2.81 -6.95
N VAL A 269 -17.97 -2.79 -5.99
CA VAL A 269 -18.29 -2.79 -4.54
C VAL A 269 -18.91 -1.45 -4.14
N ILE A 270 -18.31 -0.34 -4.58
CA ILE A 270 -18.81 1.01 -4.29
C ILE A 270 -20.15 1.28 -5.00
N GLU A 271 -20.33 0.82 -6.23
CA GLU A 271 -21.60 0.88 -6.95
C GLU A 271 -22.72 0.18 -6.18
N GLU A 272 -22.46 -1.04 -5.71
CA GLU A 272 -23.43 -1.80 -4.92
C GLU A 272 -23.73 -1.12 -3.58
N LEU A 273 -22.71 -0.59 -2.91
CA LEU A 273 -22.88 0.12 -1.63
C LEU A 273 -23.74 1.38 -1.82
N CYS A 274 -23.43 2.22 -2.81
CA CYS A 274 -24.23 3.40 -3.12
C CYS A 274 -25.68 3.02 -3.46
N ARG A 275 -25.87 1.98 -4.28
CA ARG A 275 -27.20 1.48 -4.65
C ARG A 275 -28.00 1.04 -3.42
N ALA A 276 -27.44 0.14 -2.61
CA ALA A 276 -28.10 -0.41 -1.43
C ALA A 276 -28.41 0.68 -0.39
N THR A 277 -27.51 1.64 -0.18
CA THR A 277 -27.74 2.77 0.74
C THR A 277 -28.84 3.70 0.22
N ASN A 278 -28.81 4.07 -1.06
CA ASN A 278 -29.85 4.92 -1.66
C ASN A 278 -31.23 4.25 -1.66
N GLU A 279 -31.31 2.93 -1.90
CA GLU A 279 -32.55 2.16 -1.79
C GLU A 279 -33.14 2.23 -0.37
N LYS A 280 -32.30 2.16 0.67
CA LYS A 280 -32.73 2.29 2.08
C LYS A 280 -33.15 3.71 2.45
N LEU A 281 -32.49 4.72 1.88
CA LEU A 281 -32.84 6.14 2.06
C LEU A 281 -34.11 6.55 1.28
N GLY A 282 -34.44 5.85 0.20
CA GLY A 282 -35.52 6.20 -0.72
C GLY A 282 -35.23 7.43 -1.59
N ARG A 283 -33.95 7.82 -1.72
CA ARG A 283 -33.47 8.96 -2.51
C ARG A 283 -32.00 8.78 -2.91
N GLU A 284 -31.57 9.48 -3.95
CA GLU A 284 -30.18 9.47 -4.43
C GLU A 284 -29.35 10.48 -3.64
N VAL A 285 -28.54 9.98 -2.70
CA VAL A 285 -27.61 10.78 -1.87
C VAL A 285 -26.18 10.40 -2.17
N LEU A 286 -25.90 9.09 -2.29
CA LEU A 286 -24.57 8.58 -2.64
C LEU A 286 -24.43 8.32 -4.14
N GLU A 287 -23.29 8.72 -4.69
CA GLU A 287 -22.95 8.50 -6.10
C GLU A 287 -21.59 7.80 -6.22
N PRO A 288 -21.48 6.66 -6.92
CA PRO A 288 -20.18 6.05 -7.16
C PRO A 288 -19.40 6.88 -8.19
N VAL A 289 -18.16 7.22 -7.86
CA VAL A 289 -17.22 7.92 -8.74
C VAL A 289 -16.05 6.99 -9.03
N ILE A 290 -16.14 6.26 -10.14
CA ILE A 290 -15.15 5.27 -10.54
C ILE A 290 -14.10 5.95 -11.42
N VAL A 291 -12.87 6.04 -10.91
CA VAL A 291 -11.78 6.74 -11.57
C VAL A 291 -10.94 5.76 -12.38
N GLU A 292 -10.94 5.98 -13.70
CA GLU A 292 -10.03 5.30 -14.62
C GLU A 292 -8.61 5.85 -14.43
N ASN A 293 -7.64 4.96 -14.25
CA ASN A 293 -6.24 5.37 -14.08
C ASN A 293 -5.59 5.71 -15.42
N ARG A 294 -5.96 6.83 -16.03
CA ARG A 294 -5.44 7.23 -17.36
C ARG A 294 -3.98 7.63 -17.26
N TYR A 295 -3.56 8.21 -16.14
CA TYR A 295 -2.20 8.68 -15.90
C TYR A 295 -1.16 7.56 -15.98
N PHE A 296 -1.45 6.38 -15.41
CA PHE A 296 -0.58 5.19 -15.50
C PHE A 296 -0.97 4.22 -16.63
N GLY A 297 -2.01 4.52 -17.42
CA GLY A 297 -2.37 3.79 -18.63
C GLY A 297 -3.36 2.64 -18.43
N GLY A 298 -4.24 2.73 -17.44
CA GLY A 298 -5.48 1.95 -17.29
C GLY A 298 -5.32 0.53 -16.72
N ASN A 299 -4.09 0.01 -16.65
CA ASN A 299 -3.87 -1.37 -16.18
C ASN A 299 -3.79 -1.50 -14.65
N ILE A 300 -3.98 -0.40 -13.92
CA ILE A 300 -3.91 -0.36 -12.46
C ILE A 300 -5.12 0.38 -11.91
N GLY A 301 -6.15 -0.38 -11.51
CA GLY A 301 -7.41 0.18 -11.01
C GLY A 301 -7.49 0.30 -9.48
N CYS A 302 -6.37 0.27 -8.75
CA CYS A 302 -6.41 0.39 -7.29
C CYS A 302 -6.46 1.86 -6.84
N ALA A 303 -7.14 2.09 -5.72
CA ALA A 303 -7.33 3.41 -5.13
C ALA A 303 -6.01 4.13 -4.76
N GLY A 304 -4.99 3.38 -4.32
CA GLY A 304 -3.71 3.96 -3.88
C GLY A 304 -2.88 4.61 -4.98
N LEU A 305 -3.28 4.49 -6.24
CA LEU A 305 -2.57 5.05 -7.40
C LEU A 305 -3.45 6.01 -8.20
N LEU A 306 -4.54 6.51 -7.61
CA LEU A 306 -5.31 7.60 -8.17
C LEU A 306 -4.48 8.88 -8.19
N THR A 307 -4.59 9.62 -9.29
CA THR A 307 -3.95 10.93 -9.44
C THR A 307 -4.98 12.03 -9.26
N GLY A 308 -4.56 13.21 -8.82
CA GLY A 308 -5.47 14.33 -8.68
C GLY A 308 -6.02 14.77 -10.05
N GLU A 309 -5.23 14.66 -11.12
CA GLU A 309 -5.70 14.87 -12.49
C GLU A 309 -6.83 13.90 -12.89
N ASP A 310 -6.67 12.60 -12.66
CA ASP A 310 -7.69 11.60 -13.01
C ASP A 310 -8.95 11.79 -12.14
N VAL A 311 -8.79 12.07 -10.84
CA VAL A 311 -9.92 12.35 -9.92
C VAL A 311 -10.66 13.61 -10.35
N LEU A 312 -9.94 14.69 -10.62
CA LEU A 312 -10.54 15.95 -11.07
C LEU A 312 -11.33 15.77 -12.37
N HIS A 313 -10.76 15.02 -13.33
CA HIS A 313 -11.44 14.73 -14.60
C HIS A 313 -12.81 14.07 -14.41
N GLU A 314 -12.93 13.13 -13.46
CA GLU A 314 -14.19 12.44 -13.17
C GLU A 314 -15.17 13.31 -12.36
N LEU A 315 -14.66 14.27 -11.58
CA LEU A 315 -15.47 15.15 -10.73
C LEU A 315 -15.97 16.41 -11.46
N GLU A 316 -15.21 16.98 -12.41
CA GLU A 316 -15.55 18.22 -13.15
C GLU A 316 -16.91 18.19 -13.88
N HIS A 317 -17.49 17.00 -14.05
CA HIS A 317 -18.74 16.80 -14.77
C HIS A 317 -19.90 16.35 -13.87
N ARG A 318 -19.70 16.38 -12.53
CA ARG A 318 -20.68 15.91 -11.56
C ARG A 318 -21.17 17.04 -10.67
N ASP A 319 -22.44 16.92 -10.27
CA ASP A 319 -23.11 17.84 -9.38
C ASP A 319 -23.09 17.23 -7.97
N LEU A 320 -21.96 17.38 -7.29
CA LEU A 320 -21.70 16.84 -5.96
C LEU A 320 -21.43 17.99 -5.00
N ASP A 321 -21.90 17.88 -3.77
CA ASP A 321 -21.52 18.79 -2.69
C ASP A 321 -20.20 18.35 -2.06
N VAL A 322 -20.02 17.03 -1.92
CA VAL A 322 -18.84 16.42 -1.30
C VAL A 322 -18.37 15.23 -2.14
N ALA A 323 -17.06 15.05 -2.29
CA ALA A 323 -16.46 13.83 -2.79
C ALA A 323 -15.49 13.25 -1.75
N ILE A 324 -15.75 12.01 -1.34
CA ILE A 324 -14.91 11.25 -0.41
C ILE A 324 -13.88 10.48 -1.23
N VAL A 325 -12.60 10.80 -1.05
CA VAL A 325 -11.48 10.13 -1.72
C VAL A 325 -10.87 9.06 -0.83
N PRO A 326 -10.35 7.94 -1.38
CA PRO A 326 -9.74 6.89 -0.56
C PRO A 326 -8.54 7.43 0.22
N ARG A 327 -8.43 7.11 1.51
CA ARG A 327 -7.31 7.49 2.37
C ARG A 327 -5.95 7.25 1.70
N ILE A 328 -5.79 6.03 1.18
CA ILE A 328 -4.56 5.55 0.55
C ILE A 328 -4.14 6.33 -0.71
N SER A 329 -5.05 7.12 -1.30
CA SER A 329 -4.77 7.93 -2.49
C SER A 329 -4.16 9.31 -2.19
N VAL A 330 -4.19 9.73 -0.91
CA VAL A 330 -3.77 11.06 -0.48
C VAL A 330 -2.67 10.94 0.56
N GLU A 331 -1.53 11.57 0.30
CA GLU A 331 -0.44 11.73 1.26
C GLU A 331 -0.18 13.22 1.48
N LEU A 332 -0.15 13.64 2.75
CA LEU A 332 0.09 15.03 3.15
C LEU A 332 -0.79 16.04 2.38
N GLY A 333 -2.05 15.67 2.12
CA GLY A 333 -3.02 16.50 1.40
C GLY A 333 -2.82 16.58 -0.12
N SER A 334 -1.95 15.74 -0.70
CA SER A 334 -1.69 15.67 -2.14
C SER A 334 -1.84 14.25 -2.68
N PHE A 335 -2.24 14.15 -3.95
CA PHE A 335 -2.21 12.91 -4.71
C PHE A 335 -0.78 12.63 -5.22
N ILE A 336 -0.55 11.45 -5.81
CA ILE A 336 0.79 11.00 -6.24
C ILE A 336 1.42 11.84 -7.37
N ASP A 337 0.60 12.55 -8.16
CA ASP A 337 1.01 13.52 -9.17
C ASP A 337 1.34 14.91 -8.58
N GLY A 338 1.11 15.10 -7.27
CA GLY A 338 1.38 16.33 -6.54
C GLY A 338 0.27 17.38 -6.64
N VAL A 339 -0.85 17.05 -7.27
CA VAL A 339 -2.08 17.86 -7.22
C VAL A 339 -2.65 17.77 -5.80
N THR A 340 -3.02 18.90 -5.22
CA THR A 340 -3.56 18.96 -3.85
C THR A 340 -5.06 18.71 -3.83
N ILE A 341 -5.58 18.20 -2.70
CA ILE A 341 -7.04 18.07 -2.49
C ILE A 341 -7.75 19.44 -2.58
N PHE A 342 -7.05 20.53 -2.23
CA PHE A 342 -7.57 21.89 -2.37
C PHE A 342 -7.69 22.32 -3.83
N GLU A 343 -6.72 21.98 -4.67
CA GLU A 343 -6.80 22.23 -6.11
C GLU A 343 -7.95 21.43 -6.73
N VAL A 344 -8.10 20.16 -6.38
CA VAL A 344 -9.23 19.35 -6.86
C VAL A 344 -10.56 19.96 -6.39
N SER A 345 -10.70 20.28 -5.10
CA SER A 345 -11.92 20.89 -4.55
C SER A 345 -12.30 22.19 -5.27
N LEU A 346 -11.31 23.07 -5.50
CA LEU A 346 -11.52 24.36 -6.15
C LEU A 346 -12.00 24.21 -7.61
N HIS A 347 -11.45 23.25 -8.35
CA HIS A 347 -11.79 23.06 -9.77
C HIS A 347 -13.04 22.21 -9.98
N ALA A 348 -13.24 21.18 -9.17
CA ALA A 348 -14.43 20.32 -9.21
C ALA A 348 -15.68 21.05 -8.70
N GLY A 349 -15.52 22.03 -7.82
CA GLY A 349 -16.64 22.77 -7.23
C GLY A 349 -17.35 22.02 -6.11
N CYS A 350 -16.73 20.97 -5.55
CA CYS A 350 -17.20 20.20 -4.40
C CYS A 350 -16.14 20.13 -3.30
N GLU A 351 -16.57 19.87 -2.06
CA GLU A 351 -15.65 19.63 -0.95
C GLU A 351 -14.95 18.27 -1.13
N ILE A 352 -13.64 18.20 -0.90
CA ILE A 352 -12.90 16.93 -0.91
C ILE A 352 -12.63 16.51 0.53
N VAL A 353 -13.17 15.35 0.89
CA VAL A 353 -12.98 14.71 2.20
C VAL A 353 -12.14 13.46 2.03
N VAL A 354 -11.15 13.26 2.91
CA VAL A 354 -10.37 12.02 2.92
C VAL A 354 -11.16 10.96 3.69
N GLY A 355 -11.43 9.85 3.04
CA GLY A 355 -12.18 8.74 3.62
C GLY A 355 -11.40 7.97 4.69
N PRO A 356 -12.03 6.94 5.28
CA PRO A 356 -11.41 6.10 6.28
C PRO A 356 -10.36 5.17 5.66
N GLU A 357 -9.52 4.55 6.51
CA GLU A 357 -8.62 3.47 6.08
C GLU A 357 -9.40 2.25 5.59
N ARG A 358 -10.49 1.92 6.29
CA ARG A 358 -11.32 0.76 6.03
C ARG A 358 -12.73 1.19 5.62
N LEU A 359 -13.28 0.51 4.62
CA LEU A 359 -14.61 0.83 4.11
C LEU A 359 -15.71 0.65 5.17
N GLU A 360 -15.51 -0.23 6.15
CA GLU A 360 -16.48 -0.48 7.24
C GLU A 360 -16.68 0.73 8.16
N ASP A 361 -15.74 1.67 8.17
CA ASP A 361 -15.74 2.87 9.00
C ASP A 361 -16.29 4.10 8.23
N LEU A 362 -16.72 3.92 6.97
CA LEU A 362 -17.35 4.98 6.17
C LEU A 362 -18.53 5.68 6.87
N PRO A 363 -19.40 5.00 7.65
CA PRO A 363 -20.48 5.67 8.36
C PRO A 363 -20.01 6.82 9.27
N ASP A 364 -18.83 6.70 9.88
CA ASP A 364 -18.33 7.71 10.81
C ASP A 364 -17.94 9.00 10.06
N VAL A 365 -17.25 8.86 8.92
CA VAL A 365 -16.95 9.99 8.01
C VAL A 365 -18.23 10.63 7.47
N LEU A 366 -19.23 9.82 7.12
CA LEU A 366 -20.52 10.34 6.67
C LEU A 366 -21.21 11.17 7.76
N VAL A 367 -21.16 10.73 9.03
CA VAL A 367 -21.68 11.49 10.18
C VAL A 367 -21.00 12.85 10.29
N GLU A 368 -19.68 12.94 10.14
CA GLU A 368 -18.95 14.22 10.24
C GLU A 368 -19.33 15.22 9.14
N ILE A 369 -19.51 14.73 7.91
CA ILE A 369 -19.99 15.54 6.79
C ILE A 369 -21.37 16.14 7.13
N THR A 370 -22.25 15.34 7.75
CA THR A 370 -23.59 15.83 8.14
C THR A 370 -23.52 17.00 9.13
N HIS A 371 -22.56 16.96 10.07
CA HIS A 371 -22.45 17.98 11.11
C HIS A 371 -21.81 19.26 10.58
N SER A 372 -20.93 19.16 9.58
CA SER A 372 -20.21 20.30 9.00
C SER A 372 -21.08 21.15 8.07
N VAL A 373 -22.07 20.55 7.41
CA VAL A 373 -22.99 21.24 6.47
C VAL A 373 -24.17 21.93 7.18
N THR A 374 -24.43 21.60 8.46
CA THR A 374 -25.62 22.08 9.21
C THR A 374 -25.35 23.34 10.07
N VAL A 375 -24.18 23.99 9.95
CA VAL A 375 -23.78 25.16 10.79
C VAL A 375 -23.81 26.48 10.02
#